data_AF-V2TBD9-F1
#
_entry.id   AF-V2TBD9-F1
#
_cell.length_a   1.000
_cell.length_b   1.000
_cell.length_c   1.000
_cell.angle_alpha   90.00
_cell.angle_beta   90.00
_cell.angle_gamma   90.00
#
_symmetry.space_group_name_H-M   'P 1'
#
loop_
_entity.id
_entity.type
_entity.pdbx_description
1 polymer ?
#
loop_
_entity_poly.entity_id
_entity_poly.type
_entity_poly.pdbx_seq_one_letter_code
_entity_poly.pdbx_strand_id
1 'polypeptide(L)'
;MHIKFLKHGKGSAVHASAYVLDHLDHQENVRAGVEVLRGDAMTFNAACTANPHLWKYTSGVIAWSKEDNPTDQQIEEVLNEFEKHAFAGLDPCQYHLFAVLHIDDDGSKHIHVLTPRLDLQTGKALNIAPPGHETHFDALRDYLNLKHGWSRPDDLLLMKTTQEPNHI
;
A
#
# COMPACT_ATOMS: atom_id res chain seq x y z
N MET A 1 -4.94 0.94 -12.84
CA MET A 1 -4.49 0.84 -11.41
C MET A 1 -5.39 -0.10 -10.58
N HIS A 2 -4.80 -0.76 -9.58
CA HIS A 2 -5.44 -1.66 -8.62
C HIS A 2 -4.95 -1.39 -7.19
N ILE A 3 -5.84 -1.52 -6.20
CA ILE A 3 -5.52 -1.43 -4.77
C ILE A 3 -5.80 -2.78 -4.14
N LYS A 4 -4.80 -3.40 -3.51
CA LYS A 4 -4.92 -4.72 -2.89
C LYS A 4 -4.33 -4.74 -1.50
N PHE A 5 -5.10 -5.16 -0.51
CA PHE A 5 -4.59 -5.42 0.84
C PHE A 5 -4.12 -6.86 0.98
N LEU A 6 -3.02 -7.07 1.68
CA LEU A 6 -2.42 -8.38 1.89
C LEU A 6 -2.98 -9.02 3.17
N LYS A 7 -2.93 -10.35 3.24
CA LYS A 7 -3.43 -11.13 4.39
C LYS A 7 -2.45 -11.18 5.57
N HIS A 8 -1.29 -10.52 5.44
CA HIS A 8 -0.25 -10.44 6.47
C HIS A 8 -0.40 -9.18 7.33
N GLY A 9 0.15 -9.20 8.54
CA GLY A 9 -0.03 -8.08 9.48
C GLY A 9 0.11 -8.42 10.96
N LYS A 10 0.25 -9.71 11.30
CA LYS A 10 0.51 -10.19 12.67
C LYS A 10 2.00 -10.33 13.00
N GLY A 11 2.86 -10.28 11.98
CA GLY A 11 4.30 -10.52 12.09
C GLY A 11 5.11 -9.28 12.50
N SER A 12 6.43 -9.38 12.32
CA SER A 12 7.35 -8.28 12.64
C SER A 12 7.16 -7.09 11.68
N ALA A 13 6.88 -5.92 12.24
CA ALA A 13 6.82 -4.66 11.50
C ALA A 13 8.19 -4.27 10.95
N VAL A 14 9.26 -4.53 11.72
CA VAL A 14 10.64 -4.25 11.31
C VAL A 14 10.97 -5.00 10.03
N HIS A 15 10.66 -6.30 9.95
CA HIS A 15 10.84 -7.07 8.71
C HIS A 15 10.03 -6.51 7.54
N ALA A 16 8.77 -6.14 7.76
CA ALA A 16 7.92 -5.58 6.70
C ALA A 16 8.47 -4.24 6.19
N SER A 17 8.87 -3.35 7.10
CA SER A 17 9.45 -2.05 6.74
C SER A 17 10.80 -2.18 6.04
N ALA A 18 11.64 -3.13 6.47
CA ALA A 18 12.92 -3.41 5.82
C ALA A 18 12.71 -3.94 4.39
N TYR A 19 11.76 -4.88 4.20
CA TYR A 19 11.45 -5.43 2.88
C TYR A 19 11.01 -4.36 1.88
N VAL A 20 10.15 -3.42 2.29
CA VAL A 20 9.71 -2.34 1.38
C VAL A 20 10.77 -1.28 1.16
N LEU A 21 11.79 -1.19 2.00
CA LEU A 21 12.94 -0.29 1.79
C LEU A 21 14.10 -0.98 1.08
N ASP A 22 14.05 -2.30 0.93
CA ASP A 22 15.14 -3.07 0.34
C ASP A 22 15.33 -2.68 -1.13
N HIS A 23 16.58 -2.65 -1.57
CA HIS A 23 16.92 -2.47 -2.97
C HIS A 23 16.79 -3.77 -3.76
N LEU A 24 16.50 -4.89 -3.11
CA LEU A 24 16.22 -6.17 -3.76
C LEU A 24 14.72 -6.49 -3.78
N ASP A 25 14.26 -7.10 -4.87
CA ASP A 25 12.93 -7.66 -4.95
C ASP A 25 12.83 -9.03 -4.25
N HIS A 26 11.67 -9.67 -4.30
CA HIS A 26 11.46 -11.00 -3.71
C HIS A 26 12.22 -12.14 -4.40
N GLN A 27 12.82 -11.89 -5.57
CA GLN A 27 13.65 -12.81 -6.34
C GLN A 27 15.15 -12.47 -6.23
N GLU A 28 15.52 -11.58 -5.30
CA GLU A 28 16.89 -11.08 -5.09
C GLU A 28 17.46 -10.27 -6.27
N ASN A 29 16.60 -9.79 -7.18
CA ASN A 29 17.02 -8.86 -8.23
C ASN A 29 17.08 -7.44 -7.69
N VAL A 30 18.04 -6.64 -8.18
CA VAL A 30 18.12 -5.22 -7.82
C VAL A 30 16.92 -4.48 -8.42
N ARG A 31 16.12 -3.82 -7.58
CA ARG A 31 15.03 -2.93 -7.99
C ARG A 31 15.60 -1.70 -8.69
N ALA A 32 14.98 -1.30 -9.80
CA ALA A 32 15.38 -0.10 -10.53
C ALA A 32 15.19 1.19 -9.71
N GLY A 33 14.21 1.24 -8.80
CA GLY A 33 14.01 2.39 -7.93
C GLY A 33 13.21 2.07 -6.67
N VAL A 34 13.61 2.69 -5.55
CA VAL A 34 12.90 2.65 -4.27
C VAL A 34 12.88 4.07 -3.69
N GLU A 35 11.69 4.60 -3.45
CA GLU A 35 11.49 5.97 -2.96
C GLU A 35 10.43 6.02 -1.87
N VAL A 36 10.76 6.65 -0.73
CA VAL A 36 9.79 6.88 0.33
C VAL A 36 8.96 8.12 -0.01
N LEU A 37 7.65 7.93 -0.18
CA LEU A 37 6.72 9.00 -0.55
C LEU A 37 5.96 9.59 0.65
N ARG A 38 5.71 8.80 1.70
CA ARG A 38 5.01 9.21 2.92
C ARG A 38 5.55 8.50 4.15
N GLY A 39 5.56 9.21 5.27
CA GLY A 39 5.92 8.67 6.57
C GLY A 39 7.34 8.13 6.62
N ASP A 40 7.58 7.25 7.60
CA ASP A 40 8.89 6.66 7.83
C ASP A 40 8.78 5.31 8.56
N ALA A 41 9.82 4.49 8.41
CA ALA A 41 9.89 3.16 9.01
C ALA A 41 10.07 3.20 10.54
N MET A 42 10.73 4.23 11.09
CA MET A 42 10.99 4.31 12.54
C MET A 42 9.67 4.46 13.31
N THR A 43 8.85 5.44 12.92
CA THR A 43 7.53 5.68 13.49
C THR A 43 6.60 4.48 13.29
N PHE A 44 6.57 3.90 12.09
CA PHE A 44 5.80 2.70 11.79
C PHE A 44 6.18 1.53 12.73
N ASN A 45 7.48 1.26 12.86
CA ASN A 45 7.99 0.18 13.70
C ASN A 45 7.70 0.40 15.17
N ALA A 46 7.88 1.63 15.67
CA ALA A 46 7.59 1.99 17.05
C ALA A 46 6.10 1.80 17.38
N ALA A 47 5.20 2.32 16.52
CA ALA A 47 3.75 2.18 16.71
C ALA A 47 3.30 0.72 16.68
N CYS A 48 3.81 -0.08 15.74
CA CYS A 48 3.48 -1.50 15.66
C CYS A 48 4.03 -2.31 16.84
N THR A 49 5.20 -1.94 17.37
CA THR A 49 5.80 -2.58 18.55
C THR A 49 5.00 -2.28 19.80
N ALA A 50 4.52 -1.04 19.95
CA ALA A 50 3.69 -0.61 21.07
C ALA A 50 2.25 -1.17 21.01
N ASN A 51 1.76 -1.57 19.83
CA ASN A 51 0.43 -2.10 19.64
C ASN A 51 0.21 -3.42 20.43
N PRO A 52 -0.72 -3.47 21.41
CA PRO A 52 -0.96 -4.67 22.21
C PRO A 52 -1.79 -5.75 21.50
N HIS A 53 -2.40 -5.44 20.35
CA HIS A 53 -3.32 -6.33 19.65
C HIS A 53 -2.59 -7.37 18.78
N LEU A 54 -3.29 -8.45 18.41
CA LEU A 54 -2.73 -9.52 17.57
C LEU A 54 -2.34 -9.01 16.17
N TRP A 55 -3.17 -8.16 15.58
CA TRP A 55 -2.89 -7.53 14.29
C TRP A 55 -2.13 -6.24 14.52
N LYS A 56 -0.89 -6.19 14.04
CA LYS A 56 0.04 -5.08 14.27
C LYS A 56 -0.11 -3.99 13.22
N TYR A 57 -0.21 -4.37 11.96
CA TYR A 57 -0.33 -3.46 10.82
C TYR A 57 -1.25 -4.03 9.73
N THR A 58 -1.65 -3.14 8.83
CA THR A 58 -2.23 -3.44 7.52
C THR A 58 -1.17 -3.16 6.47
N SER A 59 -0.98 -4.08 5.54
CA SER A 59 -0.15 -3.87 4.35
C SER A 59 -1.00 -3.93 3.08
N GLY A 60 -0.68 -3.09 2.12
CA GLY A 60 -1.33 -3.06 0.82
C GLY A 60 -0.38 -2.66 -0.30
N VAL A 61 -0.85 -2.86 -1.52
CA VAL A 61 -0.15 -2.49 -2.75
C VAL A 61 -1.10 -1.69 -3.62
N ILE A 62 -0.63 -0.56 -4.13
CA ILE A 62 -1.27 0.22 -5.20
C ILE A 62 -0.41 0.03 -6.44
N ALA A 63 -0.94 -0.63 -7.47
CA ALA A 63 -0.17 -0.99 -8.66
C ALA A 63 -0.85 -0.49 -9.92
N TRP A 64 -0.06 -0.04 -10.89
CA TRP A 64 -0.54 0.35 -12.23
C TRP A 64 -0.22 -0.73 -13.24
N SER A 65 -0.92 -0.73 -14.38
CA SER A 65 -0.38 -1.49 -15.52
C SER A 65 0.92 -0.82 -15.98
N LYS A 66 1.72 -1.56 -16.74
CA LYS A 66 2.96 -1.03 -17.30
C LYS A 66 2.69 0.17 -18.23
N GLU A 67 1.62 0.08 -19.00
CA GLU A 67 1.24 1.05 -20.02
C GLU A 67 0.65 2.34 -19.41
N ASP A 68 0.08 2.26 -18.21
CA ASP A 68 -0.49 3.41 -17.49
C ASP A 68 0.57 4.47 -17.13
N ASN A 69 1.80 4.02 -16.85
CA ASN A 69 3.00 4.81 -16.53
C ASN A 69 2.71 6.18 -15.87
N PRO A 70 2.21 6.20 -14.62
CA PRO A 70 1.77 7.44 -13.99
C PRO A 70 2.94 8.43 -13.78
N THR A 71 2.63 9.72 -13.89
CA THR A 71 3.55 10.82 -13.55
C THR A 71 3.62 11.03 -12.03
N ASP A 72 4.67 11.66 -11.54
CA ASP A 72 4.84 11.97 -10.11
C ASP A 72 3.65 12.75 -9.52
N GLN A 73 3.07 13.69 -10.27
CA GLN A 73 1.87 14.43 -9.86
C GLN A 73 0.65 13.52 -9.67
N GLN A 74 0.50 12.51 -10.53
CA GLN A 74 -0.59 11.54 -10.42
C GLN A 74 -0.36 10.56 -9.27
N ILE A 75 0.89 10.14 -9.05
CA ILE A 75 1.28 9.31 -7.90
C ILE A 75 0.94 10.02 -6.58
N GLU A 76 1.32 11.30 -6.49
CA GLU A 76 1.02 12.18 -5.37
C GLU A 76 -0.50 12.36 -5.16
N GLU A 77 -1.26 12.56 -6.26
CA GLU A 77 -2.72 12.59 -6.22
C GLU A 77 -3.32 11.29 -5.67
N VAL A 78 -2.87 10.13 -6.18
CA VAL A 78 -3.34 8.82 -5.72
C VAL A 78 -3.09 8.62 -4.23
N LEU A 79 -1.92 9.02 -3.72
CA LEU A 79 -1.63 8.94 -2.29
C LEU A 79 -2.51 9.86 -1.46
N ASN A 80 -2.74 11.10 -1.91
CA ASN A 80 -3.59 12.05 -1.21
C ASN A 80 -5.05 11.56 -1.14
N GLU A 81 -5.59 11.03 -2.23
CA GLU A 81 -6.95 10.48 -2.25
C GLU A 81 -7.03 9.15 -1.48
N PHE A 82 -6.02 8.28 -1.57
CA PHE A 82 -5.94 7.07 -0.76
C PHE A 82 -5.93 7.37 0.74
N GLU A 83 -5.12 8.33 1.19
CA GLU A 83 -5.02 8.68 2.59
C GLU A 83 -6.35 9.23 3.13
N LYS A 84 -6.97 10.18 2.42
CA LYS A 84 -8.31 10.70 2.79
C LYS A 84 -9.36 9.60 2.86
N HIS A 85 -9.31 8.64 1.92
CA HIS A 85 -10.30 7.58 1.81
C HIS A 85 -10.11 6.48 2.85
N ALA A 86 -8.85 6.13 3.16
CA ALA A 86 -8.49 5.10 4.14
C ALA A 86 -8.70 5.56 5.59
N PHE A 87 -8.49 6.85 5.87
CA PHE A 87 -8.56 7.44 7.21
C PHE A 87 -9.71 8.43 7.37
N ALA A 88 -10.78 8.27 6.57
CA ALA A 88 -11.93 9.17 6.59
C ALA A 88 -12.48 9.38 8.01
N GLY A 89 -12.53 10.64 8.45
CA GLY A 89 -13.02 11.02 9.77
C GLY A 89 -11.99 10.95 10.90
N LEU A 90 -10.72 10.64 10.61
CA LEU A 90 -9.62 10.71 11.57
C LEU A 90 -8.77 11.96 11.36
N ASP A 91 -8.22 12.48 12.44
CA ASP A 91 -7.18 13.51 12.39
C ASP A 91 -5.83 12.88 11.99
N PRO A 92 -4.98 13.55 11.19
CA PRO A 92 -3.64 13.08 10.84
C PRO A 92 -2.78 12.60 12.01
N CYS A 93 -2.94 13.14 13.23
CA CYS A 93 -2.18 12.66 14.38
C CYS A 93 -2.72 11.36 15.02
N GLN A 94 -3.83 10.81 14.53
CA GLN A 94 -4.38 9.51 14.96
C GLN A 94 -3.80 8.31 14.19
N TYR A 95 -3.11 8.53 13.08
CA TYR A 95 -2.62 7.43 12.23
C TYR A 95 -1.21 7.71 11.67
N HIS A 96 -0.60 6.68 11.10
CA HIS A 96 0.64 6.81 10.34
C HIS A 96 0.51 6.03 9.03
N LEU A 97 0.71 6.72 7.92
CA LEU A 97 0.80 6.12 6.59
C LEU A 97 2.27 6.10 6.16
N PHE A 98 2.83 4.90 6.03
CA PHE A 98 4.16 4.71 5.47
C PHE A 98 4.02 4.16 4.05
N ALA A 99 4.38 4.95 3.04
CA ALA A 99 4.22 4.60 1.63
C ALA A 99 5.56 4.67 0.89
N VAL A 100 5.90 3.60 0.19
CA VAL A 100 7.16 3.46 -0.57
C VAL A 100 6.84 3.07 -2.00
N LEU A 101 7.31 3.87 -2.95
CA LEU A 101 7.25 3.60 -4.38
C LEU A 101 8.39 2.67 -4.79
N HIS A 102 8.04 1.60 -5.48
CA HIS A 102 8.96 0.73 -6.20
C HIS A 102 8.81 0.94 -7.69
N ILE A 103 9.95 0.95 -8.37
CA ILE A 103 10.07 0.92 -9.83
C ILE A 103 10.82 -0.35 -10.17
N ASP A 104 10.18 -1.24 -10.92
CA ASP A 104 10.80 -2.47 -11.41
C ASP A 104 11.64 -2.18 -12.67
N ASP A 105 12.54 -3.09 -13.02
CA ASP A 105 13.45 -2.96 -14.18
C ASP A 105 12.72 -2.72 -15.51
N ASP A 106 11.48 -3.20 -15.59
CA ASP A 106 10.66 -3.08 -16.77
C ASP A 106 9.90 -1.74 -16.84
N GLY A 107 10.11 -0.86 -15.85
CA GLY A 107 9.51 0.46 -15.71
C GLY A 107 8.16 0.47 -14.99
N SER A 108 7.62 -0.70 -14.63
CA SER A 108 6.36 -0.76 -13.88
C SER A 108 6.52 -0.17 -12.48
N LYS A 109 5.46 0.51 -12.02
CA LYS A 109 5.44 1.24 -10.76
C LYS A 109 4.40 0.64 -9.85
N HIS A 110 4.75 0.48 -8.57
CA HIS A 110 3.80 0.09 -7.54
C HIS A 110 4.20 0.69 -6.19
N ILE A 111 3.22 1.02 -5.37
CA ILE A 111 3.43 1.57 -4.04
C ILE A 111 3.08 0.51 -3.02
N HIS A 112 4.00 0.24 -2.11
CA HIS A 112 3.71 -0.47 -0.87
C HIS A 112 3.22 0.52 0.19
N VAL A 113 2.05 0.23 0.76
CA VAL A 113 1.50 0.99 1.90
C VAL A 113 1.52 0.13 3.15
N LEU A 114 2.06 0.68 4.24
CA LEU A 114 2.11 0.08 5.57
C LEU A 114 1.49 1.04 6.58
N THR A 115 0.52 0.53 7.35
CA THR A 115 -0.21 1.33 8.35
C THR A 115 -0.34 0.56 9.66
N PRO A 116 0.06 1.12 10.82
CA PRO A 116 -0.18 0.49 12.11
C PRO A 116 -1.69 0.32 12.35
N ARG A 117 -2.11 -0.84 12.88
CA ARG A 117 -3.51 -1.10 13.26
C ARG A 117 -3.81 -0.61 14.67
N LEU A 118 -3.44 0.65 14.90
CA LEU A 118 -3.50 1.34 16.19
C LEU A 118 -3.83 2.81 15.95
N ASP A 119 -4.84 3.33 16.62
CA ASP A 119 -5.05 4.76 16.76
C ASP A 119 -3.97 5.33 17.70
N LEU A 120 -3.13 6.22 17.16
CA LEU A 120 -1.91 6.68 17.84
C LEU A 120 -2.18 7.58 19.05
N GLN A 121 -3.36 8.20 19.15
CA GLN A 121 -3.72 9.02 20.30
C GLN A 121 -4.32 8.19 21.43
N THR A 122 -5.23 7.30 21.10
CA THR A 122 -6.07 6.60 22.07
C THR A 122 -5.58 5.20 22.40
N GLY A 123 -4.69 4.64 21.58
CA GLY A 123 -4.22 3.26 21.68
C GLY A 123 -5.29 2.22 21.33
N LYS A 124 -6.43 2.63 20.78
CA LYS A 124 -7.50 1.72 20.35
C LYS A 124 -7.12 1.04 19.04
N ALA A 125 -7.72 -0.13 18.79
CA ALA A 125 -7.54 -0.83 17.53
C ALA A 125 -8.08 0.00 16.35
N LEU A 126 -7.27 0.14 15.30
CA LEU A 126 -7.64 0.74 14.03
C LEU A 126 -7.55 -0.31 12.92
N ASN A 127 -8.44 -0.25 11.93
CA ASN A 127 -8.33 -1.07 10.74
C ASN A 127 -8.90 -0.37 9.51
N ILE A 128 -8.03 0.09 8.62
CA ILE A 128 -8.43 0.75 7.36
C ILE A 128 -9.02 -0.23 6.33
N ALA A 129 -8.75 -1.54 6.46
CA ALA A 129 -9.20 -2.57 5.52
C ALA A 129 -9.84 -3.76 6.27
N PRO A 130 -11.04 -3.58 6.86
CA PRO A 130 -11.79 -4.69 7.46
C PRO A 130 -12.25 -5.71 6.42
N PRO A 131 -12.65 -6.93 6.82
CA PRO A 131 -13.31 -7.86 5.91
C PRO A 131 -14.47 -7.15 5.18
N GLY A 132 -14.51 -7.22 3.84
CA GLY A 132 -15.49 -6.48 3.02
C GLY A 132 -15.04 -5.09 2.56
N HIS A 133 -13.80 -4.68 2.82
CA HIS A 133 -13.24 -3.38 2.40
C HIS A 133 -13.14 -3.20 0.89
N GLU A 134 -13.25 -4.28 0.11
CA GLU A 134 -13.05 -4.27 -1.34
C GLU A 134 -13.95 -3.22 -2.00
N THR A 135 -15.25 -3.21 -1.67
CA THR A 135 -16.21 -2.23 -2.21
C THR A 135 -15.86 -0.78 -1.85
N HIS A 136 -15.25 -0.54 -0.69
CA HIS A 136 -14.83 0.79 -0.26
C HIS A 136 -13.68 1.29 -1.14
N PHE A 137 -12.62 0.49 -1.31
CA PHE A 137 -11.45 0.91 -2.09
C PHE A 137 -11.63 0.78 -3.60
N ASP A 138 -12.51 -0.10 -4.07
CA ASP A 138 -12.85 -0.23 -5.47
C ASP A 138 -13.46 1.05 -6.04
N ALA A 139 -14.28 1.76 -5.26
CA ALA A 139 -14.83 3.06 -5.67
C ALA A 139 -13.74 4.10 -5.93
N LEU A 140 -12.73 4.18 -5.05
CA LEU A 140 -11.59 5.08 -5.22
C LEU A 140 -10.76 4.67 -6.45
N ARG A 141 -10.46 3.38 -6.58
CA ARG A 141 -9.73 2.80 -7.72
C ARG A 141 -10.43 3.15 -9.04
N ASP A 142 -11.74 2.93 -9.12
CA ASP A 142 -12.52 3.13 -10.34
C ASP A 142 -12.60 4.61 -10.72
N TYR A 143 -12.77 5.49 -9.73
CA TYR A 143 -12.72 6.93 -9.93
C TYR A 143 -11.37 7.38 -10.53
N LEU A 144 -10.25 6.96 -9.94
CA LEU A 144 -8.91 7.34 -10.40
C LEU A 144 -8.58 6.74 -11.76
N ASN A 145 -8.94 5.48 -11.99
CA ASN A 145 -8.77 4.83 -13.29
C ASN A 145 -9.54 5.58 -14.39
N LEU A 146 -10.81 5.90 -14.14
CA LEU A 146 -11.63 6.66 -15.09
C LEU A 146 -11.06 8.05 -15.34
N LYS A 147 -10.66 8.75 -14.27
CA LYS A 147 -10.13 10.12 -14.34
C LYS A 147 -8.88 10.22 -15.21
N HIS A 148 -7.97 9.26 -15.10
CA HIS A 148 -6.68 9.28 -15.79
C HIS A 148 -6.63 8.39 -17.04
N GLY A 149 -7.71 7.69 -17.37
CA GLY A 149 -7.76 6.77 -18.50
C GLY A 149 -6.89 5.53 -18.31
N TRP A 150 -6.67 5.11 -17.07
CA TRP A 150 -5.85 3.94 -16.75
C TRP A 150 -6.59 2.62 -16.95
N SER A 151 -5.78 1.60 -17.20
CA SER A 151 -6.13 0.19 -17.26
C SER A 151 -6.94 -0.25 -16.05
N ARG A 152 -8.05 -0.95 -16.30
CA ARG A 152 -8.94 -1.41 -15.24
C ARG A 152 -8.72 -2.91 -14.95
N PRO A 153 -8.76 -3.34 -13.68
CA PRO A 153 -8.59 -4.76 -13.35
C PRO A 153 -9.73 -5.67 -13.82
N ASP A 154 -10.92 -5.09 -14.04
CA ASP A 154 -12.11 -5.80 -14.54
C ASP A 154 -12.20 -5.81 -16.07
N ASP A 155 -11.22 -5.20 -16.77
CA ASP A 155 -11.08 -5.36 -18.20
C ASP A 155 -10.65 -6.81 -18.51
N LEU A 156 -11.47 -7.53 -19.26
CA LEU A 156 -11.26 -8.94 -19.62
C LEU A 156 -9.91 -9.15 -20.33
N LEU A 157 -9.39 -8.13 -21.01
CA LEU A 157 -8.09 -8.17 -21.70
C LEU A 157 -6.90 -8.11 -20.73
N LEU A 158 -7.11 -7.63 -19.51
CA LEU A 158 -6.11 -7.41 -18.48
C LEU A 158 -6.22 -8.38 -17.30
N MET A 159 -7.19 -9.30 -17.33
CA MET A 159 -7.32 -10.41 -16.39
C MET A 159 -6.14 -11.39 -16.51
N LYS A 160 -4.96 -10.99 -16.04
CA LYS A 160 -3.91 -11.93 -15.67
C LYS A 160 -4.28 -12.48 -14.31
N THR A 161 -4.66 -13.76 -14.26
CA THR A 161 -4.66 -14.56 -13.04
C THR A 161 -3.36 -14.28 -12.30
N THR A 162 -3.45 -13.65 -11.13
CA THR A 162 -2.31 -13.34 -10.26
C THR A 162 -1.41 -14.56 -10.16
N GLN A 163 -0.12 -14.40 -10.43
CA GLN A 163 0.86 -15.41 -10.01
C GLN A 163 0.74 -15.57 -8.50
N GLU A 164 0.56 -16.82 -8.08
CA GLU A 164 0.69 -17.22 -6.68
C GLU A 164 2.05 -16.74 -6.16
N PRO A 165 2.13 -16.22 -4.93
CA PRO A 165 3.42 -15.91 -4.34
C PRO A 165 4.22 -17.22 -4.26
N ASN A 166 5.38 -17.25 -4.90
CA ASN A 166 6.36 -18.32 -4.72
C ASN A 166 6.89 -18.21 -3.29
N HIS A 167 6.25 -18.91 -2.35
CA HIS A 167 6.80 -19.17 -1.04
C HIS A 167 7.68 -20.43 -1.13
N ILE A 168 8.98 -20.29 -0.88
CA ILE A 168 9.84 -21.40 -0.42
C ILE A 168 9.77 -21.41 1.11
#